data_AF-A0A9W7EGT5-F1
#
_entry.id   AF-A0A9W7EGT5-F1
#
_cell.length_a   1.000
_cell.length_b   1.000
_cell.length_c   1.000
_cell.angle_alpha   90.00
_cell.angle_beta   90.00
_cell.angle_gamma   90.00
#
_symmetry.space_group_name_H-M   'P 1'
#
loop_
_entity.id
_entity.type
_entity.pdbx_description
1 polymer ?
#
loop_
_entity_poly.entity_id
_entity_poly.type
_entity_poly.pdbx_seq_one_letter_code
_entity_poly.pdbx_strand_id
1 'polypeptide(L)'
;MASVLILGGTGFIARNLLSLLLSPSPDASPITHVKVVDKKHPKMQHLSQQHSNFYNDERVSFSQCDLSRKSMLDKAFSHPL
;
A
#
# COMPACT_ATOMS: atom_id res chain seq x y z
N MET A 1 -14.03 -11.20 1.28
CA MET A 1 -13.21 -10.31 0.44
C MET A 1 -12.88 -9.09 1.28
N ALA A 2 -11.64 -8.60 1.25
CA ALA A 2 -11.21 -7.50 2.11
C ALA A 2 -10.38 -6.47 1.33
N SER A 3 -10.53 -5.21 1.73
CA SER A 3 -9.75 -4.10 1.22
C SER A 3 -8.95 -3.48 2.36
N VAL A 4 -7.70 -3.12 2.07
CA VAL A 4 -6.71 -2.74 3.09
C VAL A 4 -6.15 -1.35 2.82
N LEU A 5 -6.10 -0.52 3.85
CA LEU A 5 -5.39 0.77 3.85
C LEU A 5 -4.09 0.64 4.67
N ILE A 6 -2.94 0.87 4.05
CA ILE A 6 -1.63 0.85 4.70
C ILE A 6 -1.11 2.28 4.84
N LEU A 7 -0.90 2.73 6.08
CA LEU A 7 -0.28 4.02 6.40
C LEU A 7 1.20 3.81 6.75
N GLY A 8 2.12 4.52 6.10
CA GLY A 8 3.57 4.26 6.19
C GLY A 8 4.05 3.19 5.21
N GLY A 9 3.43 3.16 4.03
CA GLY A 9 3.46 2.09 3.04
C GLY A 9 4.81 1.72 2.42
N THR A 10 5.79 2.63 2.41
CA THR A 10 7.11 2.38 1.80
C THR A 10 8.16 1.93 2.80
N GLY A 11 7.81 1.83 4.09
CA GLY A 11 8.68 1.34 5.15
C GLY A 11 9.04 -0.13 5.03
N PHE A 12 9.95 -0.60 5.88
CA PHE A 12 10.40 -2.01 5.91
C PHE A 12 9.26 -2.97 6.27
N ILE A 13 8.44 -2.64 7.25
CA ILE A 13 7.30 -3.49 7.65
C ILE A 13 6.24 -3.51 6.56
N ALA A 14 5.86 -2.34 6.05
CA ALA A 14 4.79 -2.22 5.07
C ALA A 14 5.05 -2.97 3.76
N ARG A 15 6.29 -2.95 3.23
CA ARG A 15 6.61 -3.68 2.00
C ARG A 15 6.52 -5.21 2.16
N ASN A 16 6.86 -5.73 3.34
CA ASN A 16 6.73 -7.16 3.63
C ASN A 16 5.27 -7.54 3.92
N LEU A 17 4.51 -6.65 4.58
CA LEU A 17 3.07 -6.82 4.74
C LEU A 17 2.37 -6.86 3.37
N LEU A 18 2.77 -6.00 2.43
CA LEU A 18 2.25 -6.00 1.07
C LEU A 18 2.54 -7.33 0.36
N SER A 19 3.74 -7.90 0.51
CA SER A 19 4.04 -9.26 0.03
C SER A 19 3.05 -10.28 0.56
N LEU A 20 2.82 -10.30 1.88
CA LEU A 20 1.93 -11.27 2.53
C LEU A 20 0.47 -11.13 2.08
N LEU A 21 -0.02 -9.90 1.92
CA LEU A 21 -1.39 -9.63 1.48
C LEU A 21 -1.65 -10.02 0.03
N LEU A 22 -0.65 -9.87 -0.85
CA LEU A 22 -0.78 -10.18 -2.27
C LEU A 22 -0.49 -11.65 -2.58
N SER A 23 0.21 -12.36 -1.70
CA SER A 23 0.47 -13.79 -1.82
C SER A 23 -0.82 -14.60 -1.61
N PRO A 24 -1.12 -15.57 -2.50
CA PRO A 24 -2.23 -16.51 -2.29
C PRO A 24 -2.04 -17.28 -0.98
N SER A 25 -3.08 -17.34 -0.15
CA SER A 25 -3.11 -18.16 1.07
C SER A 25 -4.47 -18.84 1.19
N PRO A 26 -4.51 -20.16 1.48
CA PRO A 26 -5.76 -20.92 1.59
C PRO A 26 -6.59 -20.52 2.82
N ASP A 27 -5.94 -19.97 3.85
CA ASP A 27 -6.59 -19.60 5.12
C ASP A 27 -6.91 -18.09 5.20
N ALA A 28 -6.53 -17.31 4.18
CA ALA A 28 -6.73 -15.86 4.18
C ALA A 28 -7.93 -15.47 3.29
N SER A 29 -8.66 -14.44 3.74
CA SER A 29 -9.64 -13.80 2.87
C SER A 29 -8.96 -13.17 1.65
N PRO A 30 -9.51 -13.33 0.43
CA PRO A 30 -8.95 -12.73 -0.77
C PRO A 30 -8.96 -11.21 -0.66
N ILE A 31 -7.82 -10.60 -0.95
CA ILE A 31 -7.63 -9.15 -0.97
C ILE A 31 -8.10 -8.61 -2.32
N THR A 32 -9.07 -7.71 -2.28
CA THR A 32 -9.64 -7.03 -3.46
C THR A 32 -8.87 -5.77 -3.80
N HIS A 33 -8.43 -5.02 -2.79
CA HIS A 33 -7.68 -3.79 -2.99
C HIS A 33 -6.73 -3.51 -1.82
N VAL A 34 -5.57 -2.94 -2.12
CA VAL A 34 -4.62 -2.39 -1.15
C VAL A 34 -4.28 -0.96 -1.53
N LYS A 35 -4.71 0.00 -0.70
CA LYS A 35 -4.28 1.38 -0.81
C LYS A 35 -3.07 1.62 0.07
N VAL A 36 -1.95 1.96 -0.54
CA VAL A 36 -0.68 2.22 0.12
C VAL A 36 -0.46 3.74 0.22
N VAL A 37 -0.28 4.24 1.43
CA VAL A 37 -0.12 5.67 1.71
C VAL A 37 1.21 5.91 2.39
N ASP A 38 2.02 6.81 1.83
CA ASP A 38 3.29 7.21 2.42
C ASP A 38 3.66 8.64 2.05
N LYS A 39 4.47 9.29 2.88
CA LYS A 39 5.05 10.59 2.57
C LYS A 39 6.08 10.49 1.44
N LYS A 40 6.85 9.40 1.39
CA LYS A 40 7.87 9.16 0.37
C LYS A 40 7.29 8.33 -0.77
N HIS A 41 7.63 8.71 -2.01
CA HIS A 41 7.24 7.93 -3.18
C HIS A 41 8.07 6.63 -3.27
N PRO A 42 7.50 5.47 -3.65
CA PRO A 42 8.21 4.18 -3.75
C PRO A 42 9.47 4.24 -4.62
N LYS A 43 9.39 4.94 -5.76
CA LYS A 43 10.55 5.18 -6.67
C LYS A 43 11.74 5.89 -6.01
N MET A 44 11.51 6.60 -4.89
CA MET A 44 12.57 7.28 -4.13
C MET A 44 13.12 6.42 -2.99
N GLN A 45 12.71 5.16 -2.88
CA GLN A 45 13.17 4.22 -1.86
C GLN A 45 14.04 3.14 -2.48
N HIS A 46 15.00 2.63 -1.70
CA HIS A 46 15.75 1.42 -2.05
C HIS A 46 14.84 0.19 -1.83
N LEU A 47 13.96 -0.06 -2.81
CA LEU A 47 13.15 -1.26 -2.89
C LEU A 47 13.88 -2.33 -3.69
N SER A 48 13.72 -3.60 -3.31
CA SER A 48 14.09 -4.70 -4.18
C SER A 48 13.20 -4.69 -5.43
N GLN A 49 13.64 -5.32 -6.51
CA GLN A 49 12.82 -5.43 -7.72
C GLN A 49 11.44 -6.04 -7.43
N GLN A 50 11.40 -7.06 -6.58
CA GLN A 50 10.16 -7.68 -6.11
C GLN A 50 9.21 -6.69 -5.43
N HIS A 51 9.71 -5.91 -4.46
CA HIS A 51 8.88 -4.93 -3.75
C HIS A 51 8.42 -3.78 -4.66
N SER A 52 9.23 -3.39 -5.65
CA SER A 52 8.85 -2.41 -6.66
C SER A 52 7.70 -2.93 -7.55
N ASN A 53 7.72 -4.21 -7.90
CA ASN A 53 6.72 -4.82 -8.78
C ASN A 53 5.32 -4.86 -8.16
N PHE A 54 5.17 -4.81 -6.83
CA PHE A 54 3.84 -4.76 -6.21
C PHE A 54 3.05 -3.51 -6.59
N TYR A 55 3.72 -2.40 -6.88
CA TYR A 55 3.04 -1.19 -7.36
C TYR A 55 2.55 -1.28 -8.81
N ASN A 56 2.84 -2.40 -9.49
CA ASN A 56 2.27 -2.74 -10.80
C ASN A 56 1.11 -3.74 -10.68
N ASP A 57 0.82 -4.27 -9.47
CA ASP A 57 -0.34 -5.14 -9.24
C ASP A 57 -1.61 -4.28 -9.31
N GLU A 58 -2.61 -4.72 -10.09
CA GLU A 58 -3.87 -4.00 -10.32
C GLU A 58 -4.67 -3.77 -9.02
N ARG A 59 -4.43 -4.62 -8.00
CA ARG A 59 -5.05 -4.49 -6.69
C ARG A 59 -4.42 -3.39 -5.85
N VAL A 60 -3.26 -2.84 -6.25
CA VAL A 60 -2.49 -1.89 -5.44
C VAL A 60 -2.62 -0.48 -6.01
N SER A 61 -3.06 0.46 -5.16
CA SER A 61 -2.98 1.89 -5.43
C SER A 61 -2.01 2.57 -4.48
N PHE A 62 -1.31 3.61 -4.95
CA PHE A 62 -0.42 4.41 -4.12
C PHE A 62 -0.88 5.86 -4.03
N SER A 63 -0.89 6.41 -2.82
CA SER A 63 -1.14 7.83 -2.57
C SER A 63 0.01 8.43 -1.78
N GLN A 64 0.73 9.37 -2.41
CA GLN A 64 1.71 10.17 -1.68
C GLN A 64 0.98 11.17 -0.77
N CYS A 65 1.16 11.02 0.54
CA CYS A 65 0.50 11.83 1.55
C CYS A 65 1.36 11.98 2.81
N ASP A 66 1.45 13.20 3.32
CA ASP A 66 1.98 13.45 4.65
C ASP A 66 0.83 13.50 5.65
N LEU A 67 0.68 12.46 6.46
CA LEU A 67 -0.41 12.32 7.42
C LEU A 67 -0.37 13.34 8.57
N SER A 68 0.74 14.06 8.73
CA SER A 68 0.81 15.18 9.69
C SER A 68 0.10 16.45 9.16
N ARG A 69 -0.17 16.52 7.85
CA ARG A 69 -0.85 17.66 7.21
C ARG A 69 -2.33 17.38 7.06
N LYS A 70 -3.15 18.05 7.87
CA LYS A 70 -4.63 17.91 7.86
C LYS A 70 -5.23 18.04 6.47
N SER A 71 -4.75 18.97 5.66
CA SER A 71 -5.22 19.20 4.28
C SER A 71 -5.01 18.02 3.33
N MET A 72 -4.21 17.03 3.71
CA MET A 72 -3.95 15.85 2.89
C MET A 72 -4.69 14.60 3.37
N LEU A 73 -5.32 14.63 4.54
CA LEU A 73 -5.99 13.46 5.10
C LEU A 73 -7.12 12.97 4.20
N ASP A 74 -7.86 13.90 3.59
CA ASP A 74 -8.90 13.55 2.63
C ASP A 74 -8.34 12.70 1.48
N LYS A 75 -7.11 12.95 1.02
CA LYS A 75 -6.44 12.14 -0.01
C LYS A 75 -6.02 10.75 0.50
N ALA A 76 -5.62 10.65 1.76
CA ALA A 76 -5.27 9.36 2.38
C ALA A 76 -6.52 8.47 2.52
N PHE A 77 -7.67 9.07 2.82
CA PHE A 77 -8.92 8.36 3.09
C PHE A 77 -9.97 8.40 1.95
N SER A 78 -9.71 9.12 0.85
CA SER A 78 -10.59 9.14 -0.33
C SER A 78 -10.46 7.89 -1.19
N HIS A 79 -11.52 7.55 -1.91
CA HIS A 79 -11.74 6.33 -2.70
C HIS A 79 -12.05 5.05 -1.92
N PRO A 80 -12.98 4.23 -2.47
CA PRO A 80 -13.59 3.16 -1.72
C PRO A 80 -12.61 2.00 -1.57
N LEU A 81 -12.49 1.53 -0.33
CA LEU A 81 -12.12 0.16 -0.02
C LEU A 81 -13.18 -0.78 -0.60
#